data_AF-A0A2C5ZGF4-F1
#
_entry.id   AF-A0A2C5ZGF4-F1
#
_cell.length_a   1.000
_cell.length_b   1.000
_cell.length_c   1.000
_cell.angle_alpha   90.00
_cell.angle_beta   90.00
_cell.angle_gamma   90.00
#
_symmetry.space_group_name_H-M   'P 1'
#
loop_
_entity.id
_entity.type
_entity.pdbx_description
1 polymer ?
#
loop_
_entity_poly.entity_id
_entity_poly.type
_entity_poly.pdbx_seq_one_letter_code
_entity_poly.pdbx_strand_id
1 'polypeptide(L)'
;MLATACFPLQPRQRRVASLVVLVGFVTLLLHFTRHREAWRDRAQQVLELSSFKMPTHKDAEKAGHVYEKSRIIKVTMIYGSSSHIYERALRTHKVHNQIHGYQMMVQRHEMLPGFWTKPSFILSVILNELSKSPNDRLEWIFWVDADSVILNYNTPLDIFLPPDHIEELRHINVLVTHDWNGLNNGIFGLRVGPYAAELFASIMAYSNFHPDKPLRFQDQSVMDEVLKQSKFGKHSAKLPQRWFNAYTTGIENMPAESEVQAGDLLVHFAGVGNRESLVTHWCDLSEKREPKWTTQPSENGLVEQLRSFWESYKTELVQNKEKWVQDKTQLQEKIAKAHDALDASAAANSEALRKALQAAQDLNATIFTMGPDDAWDAERERLSTALEEMDKASTPPNAA
;
A
#
# COMPACT_ATOMS: atom_id res chain seq x y z
N MET A 1 35.41 -27.58 -56.21
CA MET A 1 35.63 -26.13 -56.41
C MET A 1 34.54 -25.63 -57.35
N LEU A 2 33.49 -24.99 -56.83
CA LEU A 2 32.49 -24.30 -57.65
C LEU A 2 32.40 -22.86 -57.12
N ALA A 3 32.85 -21.94 -57.97
CA ALA A 3 32.89 -20.51 -57.72
C ALA A 3 31.47 -19.95 -57.68
N THR A 4 31.14 -19.24 -56.59
CA THR A 4 29.93 -18.44 -56.45
C THR A 4 30.01 -17.25 -57.42
N ALA A 5 29.22 -17.30 -58.49
CA ALA A 5 29.06 -16.19 -59.41
C ALA A 5 28.26 -15.06 -58.75
N CYS A 6 28.96 -14.00 -58.33
CA CYS A 6 28.34 -12.71 -58.00
C CYS A 6 27.88 -12.04 -59.29
N PHE A 7 26.59 -12.11 -59.60
CA PHE A 7 25.99 -11.30 -60.66
C PHE A 7 25.94 -9.82 -60.23
N PRO A 8 26.46 -8.87 -61.04
CA PRO A 8 26.34 -7.45 -60.74
C PRO A 8 24.86 -7.02 -60.83
N LEU A 9 24.34 -6.43 -59.75
CA LEU A 9 22.98 -5.85 -59.70
C LEU A 9 22.73 -4.97 -60.93
N GLN A 10 21.63 -5.25 -61.64
CA GLN A 10 21.23 -4.48 -62.81
C GLN A 10 21.05 -2.99 -62.44
N PRO A 11 21.28 -2.04 -63.37
CA PRO A 11 21.24 -0.60 -63.08
C PRO A 11 19.95 -0.14 -62.37
N ARG A 12 18.82 -0.82 -62.65
CA ARG A 12 17.52 -0.56 -62.04
C ARG A 12 17.47 -0.98 -60.56
N GLN A 13 18.11 -2.08 -60.19
CA GLN A 13 18.20 -2.56 -58.79
C GLN A 13 19.12 -1.67 -57.94
N ARG A 14 20.20 -1.13 -58.53
CA ARG A 14 21.07 -0.14 -57.86
C ARG A 14 20.30 1.14 -57.53
N ARG A 15 19.48 1.64 -58.46
CA ARG A 15 18.64 2.83 -58.22
C ARG A 15 17.60 2.63 -57.11
N VAL A 16 16.99 1.45 -57.05
CA VAL A 16 16.03 1.10 -55.98
C VAL A 16 16.74 0.98 -54.63
N ALA A 17 17.91 0.33 -54.56
CA ALA A 17 18.70 0.25 -53.34
C ALA A 17 19.14 1.63 -52.82
N SER A 18 19.61 2.52 -53.71
CA SER A 18 19.96 3.89 -53.35
C SER A 18 18.76 4.70 -52.85
N LEU A 19 17.57 4.49 -53.42
CA LEU A 19 16.35 5.17 -52.98
C LEU A 19 15.92 4.69 -51.58
N VAL A 20 16.01 3.41 -51.28
CA VAL A 20 15.68 2.85 -49.95
C VAL A 20 16.62 3.38 -48.87
N VAL A 21 17.92 3.47 -49.16
CA VAL A 21 18.90 4.06 -48.22
C VAL A 21 18.61 5.54 -48.00
N LEU A 22 18.29 6.29 -49.05
CA LEU A 22 17.97 7.71 -48.95
C LEU A 22 16.69 7.94 -48.13
N VAL A 23 15.63 7.15 -48.37
CA VAL A 23 14.38 7.23 -47.60
C VAL A 23 14.65 6.88 -46.14
N GLY A 24 15.39 5.79 -45.86
CA GLY A 24 15.77 5.43 -44.49
C GLY A 24 16.54 6.53 -43.77
N PHE A 25 17.47 7.20 -44.45
CA PHE A 25 18.25 8.31 -43.89
C PHE A 25 17.37 9.54 -43.61
N VAL A 26 16.45 9.87 -44.52
CA VAL A 26 15.50 10.98 -44.33
C VAL A 26 14.52 10.68 -43.19
N THR A 27 14.01 9.46 -43.07
CA THR A 27 13.14 9.05 -41.95
C THR A 27 13.88 9.12 -40.62
N LEU A 28 15.16 8.70 -40.57
CA LEU A 28 16.00 8.81 -39.39
C LEU A 28 16.24 10.27 -39.00
N LEU A 29 16.53 11.14 -39.98
CA LEU A 29 16.69 12.58 -39.78
C LEU A 29 15.42 13.22 -39.25
N LEU A 30 14.26 12.91 -39.83
CA LEU A 30 12.97 13.41 -39.38
C LEU A 30 12.62 12.94 -37.97
N HIS A 31 12.95 11.69 -37.64
CA HIS A 31 12.79 11.15 -36.28
C HIS A 31 13.70 11.89 -35.29
N PHE A 32 14.96 12.13 -35.68
CA PHE A 32 15.93 12.85 -34.86
C PHE A 32 15.50 14.31 -34.64
N THR A 33 15.02 15.00 -35.68
CA THR A 33 14.52 16.38 -35.57
C THR A 33 13.25 16.46 -34.74
N ARG A 34 12.32 15.49 -34.90
CA ARG A 34 11.04 15.45 -34.17
C ARG A 34 11.23 15.21 -32.68
N HIS A 35 12.25 14.46 -32.29
CA HIS A 35 12.51 14.15 -30.88
C HIS A 35 13.64 14.97 -30.27
N ARG A 36 14.32 15.83 -31.03
CA ARG A 36 15.51 16.58 -30.61
C ARG A 36 15.36 17.27 -29.26
N GLU A 37 14.22 17.90 -29.01
CA GLU A 37 13.92 18.59 -27.74
C GLU A 37 13.77 17.58 -26.59
N ALA A 38 13.03 16.49 -26.78
CA ALA A 38 12.90 15.43 -25.78
C ALA A 38 14.22 14.72 -25.45
N TRP A 39 15.11 14.53 -26.43
CA TRP A 39 16.47 14.02 -26.19
C TRP A 39 17.33 15.03 -25.43
N ARG A 40 17.19 16.32 -25.73
CA ARG A 40 17.89 17.41 -25.04
C ARG A 40 17.44 17.54 -23.59
N ASP A 41 16.15 17.43 -23.31
CA ASP A 41 15.61 17.47 -21.94
C ASP A 41 16.06 16.25 -21.13
N ARG A 42 16.09 15.06 -21.74
CA ARG A 42 16.66 13.85 -21.11
C ARG A 42 18.15 14.01 -20.83
N ALA A 43 18.91 14.57 -21.77
CA ALA A 43 20.33 14.81 -21.58
C ALA A 43 20.58 15.85 -20.47
N GLN A 44 19.79 16.92 -20.40
CA GLN A 44 19.87 17.90 -19.31
C GLN A 44 19.48 17.29 -17.96
N GLN A 45 18.45 16.44 -17.87
CA GLN A 45 18.11 15.74 -16.63
C GLN A 45 19.22 14.78 -16.17
N VAL A 46 19.85 14.05 -17.10
CA VAL A 46 21.00 13.18 -16.79
C VAL A 46 22.21 14.01 -16.34
N LEU A 47 22.45 15.16 -16.96
CA LEU A 47 23.54 16.06 -16.60
C LEU A 47 23.29 16.76 -15.26
N GLU A 48 22.06 17.19 -14.96
CA GLU A 48 21.68 17.77 -13.66
C GLU A 48 21.81 16.73 -12.53
N LEU A 49 21.37 15.49 -12.76
CA LEU A 49 21.59 14.36 -11.84
C LEU A 49 23.08 14.05 -11.63
N SER A 50 23.93 14.24 -12.65
CA SER A 50 25.38 14.06 -12.55
C SER A 50 26.12 15.22 -11.89
N SER A 51 25.52 16.42 -11.90
CA SER A 51 26.09 17.65 -11.32
C SER A 51 25.81 17.83 -9.83
N PHE A 52 24.88 17.04 -9.28
CA PHE A 52 24.61 16.97 -7.85
C PHE A 52 25.76 16.24 -7.13
N LYS A 53 26.61 17.00 -6.44
CA LYS A 53 27.62 16.42 -5.56
C LYS A 53 26.95 15.87 -4.31
N MET A 54 26.95 14.55 -4.18
CA MET A 54 26.65 13.85 -2.93
C MET A 54 27.54 14.42 -1.80
N PRO A 55 27.03 14.56 -0.57
CA PRO A 55 27.90 14.50 0.60
C PRO A 55 28.68 13.19 0.54
N THR A 56 30.00 13.28 0.58
CA THR A 56 30.84 12.09 0.51
C THR A 56 30.76 11.33 1.83
N HIS A 57 31.12 10.04 1.83
CA HIS A 57 31.27 9.26 3.06
C HIS A 57 32.11 9.98 4.14
N LYS A 58 33.10 10.79 3.70
CA LYS A 58 33.93 11.62 4.59
C LYS A 58 33.20 12.80 5.21
N ASP A 59 32.17 13.32 4.54
CA ASP A 59 31.32 14.39 5.06
C ASP A 59 30.32 13.86 6.10
N ALA A 60 29.87 12.60 5.94
CA ALA A 60 29.03 11.87 6.90
C ALA A 60 29.81 11.32 8.11
N GLU A 61 31.05 10.85 7.91
CA GLU A 61 31.96 10.44 8.99
C GLU A 61 32.34 11.62 9.90
N LYS A 62 32.55 12.82 9.33
CA LYS A 62 32.78 14.05 10.11
C LYS A 62 31.58 14.45 10.98
N ALA A 63 30.37 14.01 10.61
CA ALA A 63 29.14 14.23 11.36
C ALA A 63 28.77 13.04 12.28
N GLY A 64 29.59 11.98 12.35
CA GLY A 64 29.37 10.84 13.23
C GLY A 64 28.22 9.90 12.83
N HIS A 65 27.67 10.01 11.61
CA HIS A 65 26.55 9.18 11.16
C HIS A 65 26.99 8.21 10.05
N VAL A 66 27.26 6.96 10.42
CA VAL A 66 27.30 5.83 9.47
C VAL A 66 25.86 5.37 9.30
N TYR A 67 25.17 5.80 8.25
CA TYR A 67 23.86 5.23 7.94
C TYR A 67 24.05 3.79 7.46
N GLU A 68 23.81 2.84 8.36
CA GLU A 68 23.49 1.48 7.96
C GLU A 68 22.29 1.56 6.99
N LYS A 69 22.37 0.89 5.84
CA LYS A 69 21.36 1.01 4.78
C LYS A 69 19.99 0.65 5.35
N SER A 70 19.04 1.58 5.33
CA SER A 70 17.71 1.34 5.87
C SER A 70 17.06 0.12 5.21
N ARG A 71 16.35 -0.68 6.01
CA ARG A 71 15.57 -1.84 5.57
C ARG A 71 14.18 -1.43 5.06
N ILE A 72 13.94 -0.13 4.91
CA ILE A 72 12.72 0.43 4.33
C ILE A 72 12.97 0.76 2.85
N ILE A 73 11.99 0.41 2.00
CA ILE A 73 11.94 0.83 0.61
C ILE A 73 10.68 1.64 0.32
N LYS A 74 10.80 2.64 -0.56
CA LYS A 74 9.63 3.22 -1.23
C LYS A 74 9.41 2.57 -2.59
N VAL A 75 8.17 2.23 -2.89
CA VAL A 75 7.76 1.60 -4.15
C VAL A 75 6.68 2.44 -4.80
N THR A 76 6.78 2.65 -6.12
CA THR A 76 5.79 3.39 -6.90
C THR A 76 5.74 2.89 -8.35
N MET A 77 4.81 3.41 -9.15
CA MET A 77 4.72 3.14 -10.58
C MET A 77 4.52 4.45 -11.35
N ILE A 78 5.31 4.65 -12.41
CA ILE A 78 5.23 5.83 -13.27
C ILE A 78 5.49 5.41 -14.71
N TYR A 79 4.43 5.41 -15.51
CA TYR A 79 4.45 5.15 -16.94
C TYR A 79 3.28 5.87 -17.64
N GLY A 80 3.29 5.91 -18.97
CA GLY A 80 2.27 6.64 -19.77
C GLY A 80 2.65 8.09 -20.11
N SER A 81 1.76 8.78 -20.82
CA SER A 81 2.00 10.10 -21.40
C SER A 81 2.17 11.23 -20.38
N SER A 82 1.48 11.15 -19.24
CA SER A 82 1.58 12.15 -18.15
C SER A 82 2.75 11.89 -17.19
N SER A 83 3.68 10.98 -17.53
CA SER A 83 4.79 10.60 -16.64
C SER A 83 5.72 11.75 -16.26
N HIS A 84 5.89 12.76 -17.13
CA HIS A 84 6.86 13.85 -16.92
C HIS A 84 6.60 14.70 -15.67
N ILE A 85 5.34 14.94 -15.29
CA ILE A 85 5.00 15.72 -14.08
C ILE A 85 5.27 14.89 -12.83
N TYR A 86 4.89 13.61 -12.86
CA TYR A 86 5.16 12.69 -11.77
C TYR A 86 6.65 12.39 -11.59
N GLU A 87 7.49 12.54 -12.64
CA GLU A 87 8.94 12.49 -12.47
C GLU A 87 9.48 13.61 -11.57
N ARG A 88 8.85 14.79 -11.57
CA ARG A 88 9.23 15.88 -10.66
C ARG A 88 8.81 15.55 -9.23
N ALA A 89 7.58 15.08 -9.02
CA ALA A 89 7.12 14.60 -7.73
C ALA A 89 8.03 13.48 -7.19
N LEU A 90 8.41 12.52 -8.03
CA LEU A 90 9.35 11.45 -7.72
C LEU A 90 10.71 11.97 -7.23
N ARG A 91 11.22 13.11 -7.73
CA ARG A 91 12.48 13.69 -7.25
C ARG A 91 12.38 14.09 -5.78
N THR A 92 11.24 14.60 -5.33
CA THR A 92 11.03 14.94 -3.91
C THR A 92 11.15 13.68 -3.03
N HIS A 93 10.57 12.57 -3.47
CA HIS A 93 10.74 11.27 -2.81
C HIS A 93 12.18 10.76 -2.83
N LYS A 94 12.90 10.89 -3.95
CA LYS A 94 14.30 10.48 -4.06
C LYS A 94 15.21 11.27 -3.12
N VAL A 95 14.99 12.58 -3.01
CA VAL A 95 15.74 13.44 -2.08
C VAL A 95 15.47 13.03 -0.63
N HIS A 96 14.21 12.80 -0.27
CA HIS A 96 13.85 12.27 1.04
C HIS A 96 14.53 10.92 1.32
N ASN A 97 14.56 10.02 0.34
CA ASN A 97 15.22 8.72 0.47
C ASN A 97 16.72 8.86 0.66
N GLN A 98 17.37 9.83 0.02
CA GLN A 98 18.79 10.12 0.23
C GLN A 98 19.09 10.59 1.66
N ILE A 99 18.22 11.42 2.24
CA ILE A 99 18.38 11.93 3.60
C ILE A 99 18.31 10.80 4.63
N HIS A 100 17.37 9.86 4.43
CA HIS A 100 17.06 8.82 5.43
C HIS A 100 17.59 7.42 5.06
N GLY A 101 18.37 7.30 3.98
CA GLY A 101 18.97 6.04 3.55
C GLY A 101 17.99 5.00 2.97
N TYR A 102 16.81 5.42 2.49
CA TYR A 102 15.81 4.53 1.89
C TYR A 102 16.13 4.14 0.46
N GLN A 103 15.67 2.96 0.06
CA GLN A 103 15.70 2.52 -1.33
C GLN A 103 14.47 3.02 -2.11
N MET A 104 14.53 3.00 -3.44
CA MET A 104 13.41 3.32 -4.32
C MET A 104 13.28 2.30 -5.45
N MET A 105 12.09 1.74 -5.64
CA MET A 105 11.74 0.96 -6.83
C MET A 105 10.60 1.63 -7.58
N VAL A 106 10.73 1.75 -8.90
CA VAL A 106 9.74 2.41 -9.76
C VAL A 106 9.37 1.49 -10.90
N GLN A 107 8.12 1.05 -10.96
CA GLN A 107 7.61 0.30 -12.11
C GLN A 107 7.40 1.24 -13.30
N ARG A 108 8.03 0.92 -14.43
CA ARG A 108 8.09 1.78 -15.63
C ARG A 108 7.23 1.32 -16.79
N HIS A 109 6.57 0.18 -16.64
CA HIS A 109 5.72 -0.43 -17.66
C HIS A 109 4.50 -1.06 -17.01
N GLU A 110 3.39 -1.15 -17.73
CA GLU A 110 2.24 -1.92 -17.29
C GLU A 110 2.64 -3.40 -17.13
N MET A 111 2.34 -4.00 -15.98
CA MET A 111 2.54 -5.44 -15.73
C MET A 111 1.27 -6.22 -15.99
N LEU A 112 0.15 -5.68 -15.54
CA LEU A 112 -1.19 -6.21 -15.75
C LEU A 112 -2.14 -5.05 -16.06
N PRO A 113 -3.22 -5.31 -16.83
CA PRO A 113 -4.12 -4.27 -17.29
C PRO A 113 -4.66 -3.38 -16.16
N GLY A 114 -4.58 -2.07 -16.35
CA GLY A 114 -5.20 -1.09 -15.47
C GLY A 114 -4.60 -1.07 -14.06
N PHE A 115 -5.46 -1.10 -13.04
CA PHE A 115 -5.09 -0.95 -11.63
C PHE A 115 -4.38 -2.16 -11.03
N TRP A 116 -4.30 -3.29 -11.75
CA TRP A 116 -3.65 -4.51 -11.27
C TRP A 116 -2.13 -4.47 -11.33
N THR A 117 -1.53 -3.49 -12.01
CA THR A 117 -0.06 -3.32 -12.02
C THR A 117 0.50 -3.04 -10.62
N LYS A 118 -0.17 -2.22 -9.80
CA LYS A 118 0.26 -1.91 -8.43
C LYS A 118 0.35 -3.15 -7.54
N PRO A 119 -0.73 -3.92 -7.33
CA PRO A 119 -0.66 -5.11 -6.47
C PRO A 119 0.25 -6.20 -7.03
N SER A 120 0.31 -6.40 -8.35
CA SER A 120 1.24 -7.38 -8.94
C SER A 120 2.71 -6.98 -8.79
N PHE A 121 3.03 -5.69 -8.94
CA PHE A 121 4.39 -5.20 -8.73
C PHE A 121 4.81 -5.34 -7.27
N ILE A 122 3.96 -4.93 -6.32
CA ILE A 122 4.22 -5.09 -4.89
C ILE A 122 4.43 -6.57 -4.54
N LEU A 123 3.57 -7.47 -5.04
CA LEU A 123 3.74 -8.92 -4.85
C LEU A 123 5.09 -9.40 -5.38
N SER A 124 5.52 -8.94 -6.55
CA SER A 124 6.83 -9.30 -7.11
C SER A 124 8.00 -8.86 -6.23
N VAL A 125 7.92 -7.65 -5.64
CA VAL A 125 8.92 -7.14 -4.69
C VAL A 125 8.94 -8.02 -3.44
N ILE A 126 7.78 -8.33 -2.86
CA ILE A 126 7.68 -9.20 -1.66
C ILE A 126 8.32 -10.56 -1.92
N LEU A 127 7.97 -11.23 -3.02
CA LEU A 127 8.50 -12.56 -3.34
C LEU A 127 10.02 -12.55 -3.55
N ASN A 128 10.55 -11.50 -4.19
CA ASN A 128 12.00 -11.32 -4.34
C ASN A 128 12.72 -11.07 -3.01
N GLU A 129 12.10 -10.35 -2.07
CA GLU A 129 12.69 -10.16 -0.73
C GLU A 129 12.59 -11.44 0.12
N LEU A 130 11.52 -12.22 -0.03
CA LEU A 130 11.35 -13.51 0.65
C LEU A 130 12.36 -14.57 0.18
N SER A 131 12.90 -14.46 -1.04
CA SER A 131 13.97 -15.34 -1.51
C SER A 131 15.36 -15.02 -0.94
N LYS A 132 15.51 -13.91 -0.20
CA LYS A 132 16.76 -13.54 0.51
C LYS A 132 16.76 -14.08 1.93
N SER A 133 17.91 -14.10 2.60
CA SER A 133 17.97 -14.42 4.03
C SER A 133 17.20 -13.38 4.87
N PRO A 134 16.73 -13.71 6.09
CA PRO A 134 16.06 -12.75 6.98
C PRO A 134 16.88 -11.50 7.30
N ASN A 135 18.22 -11.57 7.27
CA ASN A 135 19.09 -10.44 7.57
C ASN A 135 19.36 -9.56 6.34
N ASP A 136 19.25 -10.11 5.13
CA ASP A 136 19.54 -9.39 3.87
C ASP A 136 18.30 -8.76 3.22
N ARG A 137 17.10 -9.17 3.66
CA ARG A 137 15.83 -8.68 3.11
C ARG A 137 15.42 -7.33 3.68
N LEU A 138 14.70 -6.57 2.86
CA LEU A 138 13.92 -5.44 3.34
C LEU A 138 12.93 -5.86 4.43
N GLU A 139 12.62 -4.95 5.33
CA GLU A 139 11.66 -5.15 6.42
C GLU A 139 10.33 -4.50 6.11
N TRP A 140 10.34 -3.32 5.49
CA TRP A 140 9.12 -2.57 5.17
C TRP A 140 9.15 -2.03 3.75
N ILE A 141 8.00 -2.14 3.08
CA ILE A 141 7.67 -1.47 1.83
C ILE A 141 6.71 -0.34 2.17
N PHE A 142 7.02 0.88 1.72
CA PHE A 142 6.05 1.96 1.64
C PHE A 142 5.65 2.15 0.18
N TRP A 143 4.40 1.84 -0.13
CA TRP A 143 3.85 2.25 -1.42
C TRP A 143 3.56 3.75 -1.38
N VAL A 144 3.92 4.45 -2.45
CA VAL A 144 3.57 5.86 -2.65
C VAL A 144 3.03 6.05 -4.07
N ASP A 145 1.83 6.60 -4.19
CA ASP A 145 1.28 6.98 -5.48
C ASP A 145 2.11 8.10 -6.12
N ALA A 146 2.17 8.06 -7.45
CA ALA A 146 3.01 8.94 -8.26
C ALA A 146 2.63 10.44 -8.15
N ASP A 147 1.39 10.71 -7.76
CA ASP A 147 0.83 12.02 -7.48
C ASP A 147 0.88 12.34 -5.98
N SER A 148 2.03 12.07 -5.36
CA SER A 148 2.35 12.53 -4.01
C SER A 148 3.67 13.31 -3.98
N VAL A 149 3.72 14.38 -3.20
CA VAL A 149 4.88 15.27 -3.09
C VAL A 149 5.33 15.34 -1.63
N ILE A 150 6.60 15.07 -1.37
CA ILE A 150 7.19 15.26 -0.03
C ILE A 150 7.26 16.75 0.29
N LEU A 151 6.81 17.14 1.48
CA LEU A 151 6.87 18.52 1.98
C LEU A 151 7.89 18.65 3.13
N ASN A 152 7.83 17.73 4.09
CA ASN A 152 8.76 17.71 5.22
C ASN A 152 9.86 16.67 5.01
N TYR A 153 11.02 17.12 4.53
CA TYR A 153 12.18 16.25 4.33
C TYR A 153 12.81 15.72 5.63
N ASN A 154 12.48 16.30 6.78
CA ASN A 154 13.01 15.91 8.09
C ASN A 154 12.19 14.83 8.78
N THR A 155 11.03 14.44 8.23
CA THR A 155 10.18 13.40 8.82
C THR A 155 10.54 12.03 8.25
N PRO A 156 11.27 11.17 8.97
CA PRO A 156 11.56 9.81 8.48
C PRO A 156 10.30 8.94 8.45
N LEU A 157 10.32 7.85 7.68
CA LEU A 157 9.22 6.88 7.63
C LEU A 157 9.19 5.96 8.87
N ASP A 158 10.34 5.73 9.50
CA ASP A 158 10.49 4.76 10.59
C ASP A 158 9.70 5.16 11.86
N ILE A 159 9.45 6.44 12.08
CA ILE A 159 8.66 6.90 13.24
C ILE A 159 7.20 6.44 13.18
N PHE A 160 6.67 6.15 11.99
CA PHE A 160 5.30 5.66 11.82
C PHE A 160 5.17 4.17 12.09
N LEU A 161 6.28 3.43 12.19
CA LEU A 161 6.26 1.98 12.39
C LEU A 161 5.87 1.61 13.83
N PRO A 162 5.26 0.42 14.02
CA PRO A 162 5.04 -0.10 15.37
C PRO A 162 6.39 -0.28 16.09
N PRO A 163 6.54 0.15 17.35
CA PRO A 163 7.80 -0.02 18.07
C PRO A 163 8.16 -1.49 18.29
N ASP A 164 9.33 -1.92 17.79
CA ASP A 164 9.74 -3.35 17.80
C ASP A 164 10.00 -3.94 19.20
N HIS A 165 10.18 -3.07 20.20
CA HIS A 165 10.35 -3.46 21.59
C HIS A 165 9.02 -3.75 22.32
N ILE A 166 7.88 -3.47 21.68
CA ILE A 166 6.54 -3.76 22.21
C ILE A 166 6.04 -5.04 21.53
N GLU A 167 6.11 -6.16 22.26
CA GLU A 167 5.75 -7.49 21.75
C GLU A 167 4.32 -7.54 21.19
N GLU A 168 3.39 -6.88 21.87
CA GLU A 168 1.97 -6.87 21.50
C GLU A 168 1.73 -6.21 20.13
N LEU A 169 2.67 -5.41 19.60
CA LEU A 169 2.54 -4.72 18.32
C LEU A 169 3.25 -5.43 17.15
N ARG A 170 4.02 -6.49 17.42
CA ARG A 170 4.83 -7.19 16.39
C ARG A 170 4.00 -7.83 15.28
N HIS A 171 2.74 -8.15 15.57
CA HIS A 171 1.80 -8.73 14.61
C HIS A 171 1.29 -7.71 13.58
N ILE A 172 1.59 -6.41 13.73
CA ILE A 172 1.21 -5.38 12.78
C ILE A 172 2.11 -5.47 11.54
N ASN A 173 1.48 -5.80 10.43
CA ASN A 173 2.10 -5.98 9.12
C ASN A 173 1.68 -4.93 8.10
N VAL A 174 0.59 -4.18 8.34
CA VAL A 174 0.10 -3.16 7.40
C VAL A 174 -0.20 -1.86 8.15
N LEU A 175 0.23 -0.73 7.59
CA LEU A 175 -0.13 0.61 8.06
C LEU A 175 -0.95 1.28 6.99
N VAL A 176 -2.23 1.53 7.28
CA VAL A 176 -3.18 2.11 6.32
C VAL A 176 -3.73 3.42 6.87
N THR A 177 -4.36 4.19 5.98
CA THR A 177 -5.11 5.39 6.34
C THR A 177 -6.54 5.25 5.86
N HIS A 178 -7.45 5.95 6.55
CA HIS A 178 -8.84 6.04 6.15
C HIS A 178 -9.21 7.50 5.91
N ASP A 179 -10.02 7.73 4.89
CA ASP A 179 -10.70 8.99 4.61
C ASP A 179 -12.23 8.80 4.71
N TRP A 180 -13.00 9.81 4.29
CA TRP A 180 -14.46 9.77 4.31
C TRP A 180 -15.09 8.74 3.36
N ASN A 181 -14.31 8.14 2.46
CA ASN A 181 -14.70 7.04 1.57
C ASN A 181 -14.20 5.66 2.04
N GLY A 182 -13.53 5.58 3.20
CA GLY A 182 -12.97 4.34 3.73
C GLY A 182 -11.45 4.27 3.57
N LEU A 183 -10.91 3.07 3.38
CA LEU A 183 -9.47 2.87 3.23
C LEU A 183 -8.94 3.65 2.01
N ASN A 184 -7.85 4.39 2.19
CA ASN A 184 -7.08 4.98 1.09
C ASN A 184 -5.73 4.25 0.97
N ASN A 185 -5.46 3.67 -0.19
CA ASN A 185 -4.23 2.88 -0.42
C ASN A 185 -3.18 3.62 -1.26
N GLY A 186 -3.28 4.94 -1.41
CA GLY A 186 -2.30 5.71 -2.18
C GLY A 186 -0.96 5.85 -1.47
N ILE A 187 -0.96 5.89 -0.13
CA ILE A 187 0.24 5.75 0.68
C ILE A 187 -0.05 4.78 1.84
N PHE A 188 0.74 3.72 1.95
CA PHE A 188 0.63 2.73 3.03
C PHE A 188 1.96 2.02 3.28
N GLY A 189 2.14 1.52 4.51
CA GLY A 189 3.26 0.68 4.90
C GLY A 189 2.89 -0.81 4.90
N LEU A 190 3.83 -1.66 4.51
CA LEU A 190 3.66 -3.12 4.45
C LEU A 190 4.94 -3.82 4.90
N ARG A 191 4.87 -4.61 5.97
CA ARG A 191 5.97 -5.43 6.48
C ARG A 191 6.21 -6.58 5.51
N VAL A 192 7.46 -6.78 5.11
CA VAL A 192 7.87 -7.86 4.21
C VAL A 192 7.84 -9.17 4.98
N GLY A 193 6.98 -10.09 4.56
CA GLY A 193 6.82 -11.39 5.21
C GLY A 193 5.81 -12.29 4.49
N PRO A 194 5.64 -13.55 4.94
CA PRO A 194 4.63 -14.46 4.40
C PRO A 194 3.22 -13.86 4.42
N TYR A 195 2.86 -13.15 5.50
CA TYR A 195 1.60 -12.42 5.62
C TYR A 195 1.36 -11.49 4.41
N ALA A 196 2.35 -10.69 4.04
CA ALA A 196 2.22 -9.74 2.94
C ALA A 196 2.07 -10.44 1.58
N ALA A 197 2.78 -11.56 1.37
CA ALA A 197 2.64 -12.37 0.15
C ALA A 197 1.23 -12.94 0.03
N GLU A 198 0.68 -13.48 1.11
CA GLU A 198 -0.67 -14.03 1.14
C GLU A 198 -1.75 -12.95 0.98
N LEU A 199 -1.57 -11.78 1.60
CA LEU A 199 -2.45 -10.63 1.45
C LEU A 199 -2.51 -10.18 -0.01
N PHE A 200 -1.36 -9.97 -0.65
CA PHE A 200 -1.32 -9.49 -2.03
C PHE A 200 -1.73 -10.56 -3.04
N ALA A 201 -1.46 -11.85 -2.78
CA ALA A 201 -2.04 -12.94 -3.56
C ALA A 201 -3.58 -12.95 -3.48
N SER A 202 -4.14 -12.71 -2.29
CA SER A 202 -5.59 -12.65 -2.07
C SER A 202 -6.21 -11.42 -2.76
N ILE A 203 -5.56 -10.27 -2.71
CA ILE A 203 -5.98 -9.06 -3.45
C ILE A 203 -5.99 -9.33 -4.97
N MET A 204 -4.93 -9.93 -5.50
CA MET A 204 -4.82 -10.27 -6.92
C MET A 204 -5.89 -11.27 -7.38
N ALA A 205 -6.26 -12.21 -6.52
CA ALA A 205 -7.25 -13.24 -6.83
C ALA A 205 -8.71 -12.77 -6.63
N TYR A 206 -8.94 -11.71 -5.85
CA TYR A 206 -10.25 -11.35 -5.31
C TYR A 206 -11.35 -11.25 -6.38
N SER A 207 -11.08 -10.52 -7.47
CA SER A 207 -12.05 -10.29 -8.54
C SER A 207 -12.44 -11.56 -9.30
N ASN A 208 -11.58 -12.58 -9.32
CA ASN A 208 -11.91 -13.87 -9.94
C ASN A 208 -12.94 -14.66 -9.13
N PHE A 209 -12.98 -14.44 -7.81
CA PHE A 209 -13.90 -15.11 -6.89
C PHE A 209 -15.11 -14.24 -6.51
N HIS A 210 -15.08 -12.95 -6.83
CA HIS A 210 -16.16 -12.00 -6.55
C HIS A 210 -16.47 -11.13 -7.79
N PRO A 211 -16.81 -11.73 -8.95
CA PRO A 211 -16.99 -10.99 -10.20
C PRO A 211 -18.13 -9.96 -10.13
N ASP A 212 -19.14 -10.22 -9.30
CA ASP A 212 -20.33 -9.36 -9.19
C ASP A 212 -20.18 -8.23 -8.17
N LYS A 213 -19.05 -8.17 -7.45
CA LYS A 213 -18.86 -7.16 -6.40
C LYS A 213 -18.45 -5.82 -7.01
N PRO A 214 -19.18 -4.72 -6.72
CA PRO A 214 -18.79 -3.40 -7.20
C PRO A 214 -17.48 -2.94 -6.54
N LEU A 215 -16.45 -2.69 -7.35
CA LEU A 215 -15.15 -2.18 -6.90
C LEU A 215 -15.01 -0.70 -7.24
N ARG A 216 -15.72 0.16 -6.50
CA ARG A 216 -15.80 1.62 -6.75
C ARG A 216 -14.43 2.27 -6.90
N PHE A 217 -13.48 1.88 -6.06
CA PHE A 217 -12.09 2.35 -6.07
C PHE A 217 -11.11 1.23 -6.43
N GLN A 218 -11.55 0.24 -7.22
CA GLN A 218 -10.65 -0.72 -7.86
C GLN A 218 -9.79 -1.50 -6.84
N ASP A 219 -8.46 -1.48 -6.95
CA ASP A 219 -7.54 -2.19 -6.03
C ASP A 219 -7.69 -1.72 -4.58
N GLN A 220 -8.04 -0.45 -4.35
CA GLN A 220 -8.33 0.08 -3.01
C GLN A 220 -9.56 -0.60 -2.40
N SER A 221 -10.65 -0.73 -3.17
CA SER A 221 -11.84 -1.45 -2.70
C SER A 221 -11.54 -2.92 -2.42
N VAL A 222 -10.71 -3.56 -3.25
CA VAL A 222 -10.29 -4.95 -3.01
C VAL A 222 -9.47 -5.07 -1.73
N MET A 223 -8.48 -4.20 -1.54
CA MET A 223 -7.64 -4.20 -0.34
C MET A 223 -8.48 -4.00 0.93
N ASP A 224 -9.45 -3.08 0.91
CA ASP A 224 -10.39 -2.87 2.02
C ASP A 224 -11.21 -4.13 2.32
N GLU A 225 -11.71 -4.82 1.30
CA GLU A 225 -12.48 -6.06 1.48
C GLU A 225 -11.63 -7.23 1.98
N VAL A 226 -10.40 -7.38 1.48
CA VAL A 226 -9.49 -8.44 1.94
C VAL A 226 -9.05 -8.18 3.37
N LEU A 227 -8.77 -6.92 3.74
CA LEU A 227 -8.46 -6.53 5.13
C LEU A 227 -9.66 -6.64 6.07
N LYS A 228 -10.88 -6.91 5.62
CA LYS A 228 -12.01 -7.27 6.51
C LYS A 228 -12.05 -8.77 6.83
N GLN A 229 -11.31 -9.60 6.10
CA GLN A 229 -11.28 -11.04 6.34
C GLN A 229 -10.54 -11.38 7.64
N SER A 230 -10.97 -12.44 8.33
CA SER A 230 -10.43 -12.84 9.64
C SER A 230 -8.91 -12.99 9.62
N LYS A 231 -8.40 -13.59 8.55
CA LYS A 231 -6.98 -13.85 8.31
C LYS A 231 -6.12 -12.59 8.24
N PHE A 232 -6.67 -11.47 7.75
CA PHE A 232 -5.87 -10.29 7.43
C PHE A 232 -6.15 -9.10 8.34
N GLY A 233 -7.41 -8.85 8.71
CA GLY A 233 -7.83 -7.57 9.28
C GLY A 233 -7.21 -7.21 10.62
N LYS A 234 -6.69 -8.21 11.33
CA LYS A 234 -6.14 -8.03 12.67
C LYS A 234 -4.66 -7.62 12.67
N HIS A 235 -4.04 -7.58 11.49
CA HIS A 235 -2.62 -7.26 11.32
C HIS A 235 -2.41 -5.88 10.67
N SER A 236 -3.45 -5.04 10.62
CA SER A 236 -3.39 -3.69 10.09
C SER A 236 -3.63 -2.64 11.17
N ALA A 237 -2.79 -1.63 11.25
CA ALA A 237 -3.04 -0.43 12.05
C ALA A 237 -3.55 0.70 11.15
N LYS A 238 -4.60 1.38 11.62
CA LYS A 238 -5.19 2.55 10.95
C LYS A 238 -4.63 3.81 11.58
N LEU A 239 -3.76 4.51 10.85
CA LEU A 239 -3.14 5.73 11.32
C LEU A 239 -3.95 6.95 10.81
N PRO A 240 -3.93 8.08 11.52
CA PRO A 240 -4.50 9.33 11.04
C PRO A 240 -4.00 9.66 9.63
N GLN A 241 -4.92 9.95 8.72
CA GLN A 241 -4.61 10.14 7.30
C GLN A 241 -3.51 11.18 7.08
N ARG A 242 -3.60 12.31 7.77
CA ARG A 242 -2.69 13.44 7.60
C ARG A 242 -1.22 13.13 7.86
N TRP A 243 -0.93 12.11 8.67
CA TRP A 243 0.45 11.78 9.05
C TRP A 243 1.35 11.41 7.87
N PHE A 244 0.82 10.67 6.89
CA PHE A 244 1.59 10.27 5.70
C PHE A 244 0.77 10.15 4.41
N ASN A 245 -0.50 10.56 4.42
CA ASN A 245 -1.40 10.51 3.27
C ASN A 245 -2.35 11.73 3.23
N ALA A 246 -1.86 12.90 3.65
CA ALA A 246 -2.65 14.12 3.68
C ALA A 246 -3.11 14.54 2.28
N TYR A 247 -4.32 15.07 2.18
CA TYR A 247 -4.85 15.60 0.94
C TYR A 247 -4.49 17.06 0.72
N THR A 248 -4.49 17.45 -0.55
CA THR A 248 -4.32 18.86 -0.91
C THR A 248 -5.50 19.72 -0.44
N THR A 249 -5.30 21.03 -0.42
CA THR A 249 -6.29 22.00 0.03
C THR A 249 -7.40 22.18 -1.01
N GLY A 250 -8.59 22.60 -0.57
CA GLY A 250 -9.68 23.00 -1.47
C GLY A 250 -10.45 21.85 -2.14
N ILE A 251 -10.37 20.63 -1.61
CA ILE A 251 -11.27 19.53 -2.02
C ILE A 251 -12.65 19.75 -1.40
N GLU A 252 -13.69 19.76 -2.23
CA GLU A 252 -15.07 19.97 -1.78
C GLU A 252 -15.52 18.84 -0.84
N ASN A 253 -16.14 19.20 0.28
CA ASN A 253 -16.64 18.28 1.32
C ASN A 253 -15.56 17.40 1.99
N MET A 254 -14.28 17.72 1.83
CA MET A 254 -13.19 17.06 2.55
C MET A 254 -13.19 17.48 4.03
N PRO A 255 -13.04 16.54 4.98
CA PRO A 255 -12.82 16.87 6.39
C PRO A 255 -11.49 17.62 6.59
N ALA A 256 -11.50 18.64 7.47
CA ALA A 256 -10.34 19.49 7.72
C ALA A 256 -9.14 18.71 8.30
N GLU A 257 -9.40 17.61 8.98
CA GLU A 257 -8.37 16.71 9.52
C GLU A 257 -7.61 15.94 8.44
N SER A 258 -8.17 15.79 7.23
CA SER A 258 -7.52 15.16 6.08
C SER A 258 -6.66 16.14 5.28
N GLU A 259 -6.89 17.45 5.44
CA GLU A 259 -6.18 18.50 4.71
C GLU A 259 -4.74 18.65 5.21
N VAL A 260 -3.82 18.83 4.25
CA VAL A 260 -2.40 19.06 4.52
C VAL A 260 -2.15 20.32 5.35
N GLN A 261 -1.26 20.20 6.33
CA GLN A 261 -0.87 21.24 7.28
C GLN A 261 0.65 21.39 7.33
N ALA A 262 1.08 22.57 7.78
CA ALA A 262 2.49 22.88 7.96
C ALA A 262 3.18 21.84 8.85
N GLY A 263 4.26 21.23 8.35
CA GLY A 263 5.02 20.19 9.05
C GLY A 263 4.65 18.76 8.65
N ASP A 264 3.58 18.55 7.89
CA ASP A 264 3.20 17.21 7.40
C ASP A 264 4.26 16.65 6.44
N LEU A 265 4.39 15.32 6.43
CA LEU A 265 5.36 14.60 5.59
C LEU A 265 5.16 14.89 4.11
N LEU A 266 3.94 14.76 3.60
CA LEU A 266 3.63 14.80 2.17
C LEU A 266 2.20 15.25 1.92
N VAL A 267 1.93 15.60 0.67
CA VAL A 267 0.60 15.86 0.12
C VAL A 267 0.30 14.90 -1.02
N HIS A 268 -0.95 14.42 -1.08
CA HIS A 268 -1.45 13.46 -2.06
C HIS A 268 -2.62 14.06 -2.86
N PHE A 269 -2.62 13.85 -4.17
CA PHE A 269 -3.58 14.42 -5.13
C PHE A 269 -4.62 13.40 -5.63
N ALA A 270 -5.12 12.55 -4.72
CA ALA A 270 -6.16 11.56 -5.07
C ALA A 270 -7.46 12.26 -5.48
N GLY A 271 -8.06 11.80 -6.58
CA GLY A 271 -9.40 12.25 -6.98
C GLY A 271 -9.54 13.73 -7.39
N VAL A 272 -8.47 14.53 -7.37
CA VAL A 272 -8.55 15.96 -7.72
C VAL A 272 -8.51 16.21 -9.23
N GLY A 273 -9.28 17.21 -9.66
CA GLY A 273 -9.15 17.81 -11.00
C GLY A 273 -7.89 18.66 -11.12
N ASN A 274 -7.46 18.96 -12.36
CA ASN A 274 -6.27 19.77 -12.65
C ASN A 274 -5.00 19.32 -11.88
N ARG A 275 -4.87 18.02 -11.66
CA ARG A 275 -3.78 17.39 -10.88
C ARG A 275 -2.40 17.86 -11.31
N GLU A 276 -2.19 18.01 -12.61
CA GLU A 276 -0.92 18.46 -13.20
C GLU A 276 -0.45 19.81 -12.65
N SER A 277 -1.34 20.79 -12.58
CA SER A 277 -1.05 22.13 -12.05
C SER A 277 -0.81 22.09 -10.54
N LEU A 278 -1.62 21.30 -9.81
CA LEU A 278 -1.50 21.16 -8.36
C LEU A 278 -0.16 20.50 -7.99
N VAL A 279 0.19 19.36 -8.58
CA VAL A 279 1.49 18.70 -8.36
C VAL A 279 2.63 19.68 -8.62
N THR A 280 2.58 20.43 -9.73
CA THR A 280 3.60 21.43 -10.06
C THR A 280 3.73 22.51 -8.98
N HIS A 281 2.60 23.08 -8.54
CA HIS A 281 2.56 24.09 -7.48
C HIS A 281 3.17 23.57 -6.18
N TRP A 282 2.82 22.36 -5.77
CA TRP A 282 3.33 21.77 -4.52
C TRP A 282 4.79 21.33 -4.65
N CYS A 283 5.27 20.94 -5.83
CA CYS A 283 6.70 20.77 -6.08
C CYS A 283 7.46 22.09 -5.92
N ASP A 284 6.96 23.20 -6.47
CA ASP A 284 7.58 24.53 -6.30
C ASP A 284 7.68 24.92 -4.82
N LEU A 285 6.66 24.59 -4.03
CA LEU A 285 6.65 24.84 -2.58
C LEU A 285 7.60 23.91 -1.82
N SER A 286 7.59 22.62 -2.13
CA SER A 286 8.47 21.61 -1.54
C SER A 286 9.95 21.96 -1.74
N GLU A 287 10.32 22.34 -2.96
CA GLU A 287 11.70 22.64 -3.35
C GLU A 287 12.27 23.88 -2.63
N LYS A 288 11.41 24.81 -2.18
CA LYS A 288 11.83 25.98 -1.38
C LYS A 288 12.27 25.61 0.03
N ARG A 289 11.81 24.48 0.58
CA ARG A 289 12.13 24.01 1.94
C ARG A 289 11.90 25.09 3.01
N GLU A 290 10.76 25.77 2.95
CA GLU A 290 10.43 26.80 3.93
C GLU A 290 10.36 26.19 5.35
N PRO A 291 10.89 26.86 6.39
CA PRO A 291 10.99 26.31 7.74
C PRO A 291 9.67 25.77 8.32
N LYS A 292 8.54 26.39 7.98
CA LYS A 292 7.21 25.95 8.43
C LYS A 292 6.85 24.53 7.96
N TRP A 293 7.39 24.10 6.82
CA TRP A 293 7.14 22.77 6.25
C TRP A 293 8.20 21.75 6.65
N THR A 294 9.40 22.20 7.03
CA THR A 294 10.54 21.33 7.33
C THR A 294 10.83 21.25 8.83
N THR A 295 9.80 21.29 9.68
CA THR A 295 9.94 21.18 11.13
C THR A 295 10.42 19.79 11.53
N GLN A 296 11.20 19.67 12.60
CA GLN A 296 11.53 18.34 13.11
C GLN A 296 10.27 17.67 13.70
N PRO A 297 10.08 16.36 13.52
CA PRO A 297 8.94 15.65 14.12
C PRO A 297 8.81 15.79 15.65
N SER A 298 9.93 16.02 16.34
CA SER A 298 9.96 16.29 17.78
C SER A 298 9.53 17.72 18.15
N GLU A 299 9.60 18.66 17.22
CA GLU A 299 9.25 20.07 17.44
C GLU A 299 7.78 20.36 17.12
N ASN A 300 7.20 19.61 16.18
CA ASN A 300 5.79 19.76 15.79
C ASN A 300 4.83 18.81 16.55
N GLY A 301 5.36 18.03 17.50
CA GLY A 301 4.60 17.12 18.36
C GLY A 301 4.15 15.82 17.69
N LEU A 302 4.61 15.52 16.47
CA LEU A 302 4.28 14.27 15.78
C LEU A 302 4.82 13.05 16.53
N VAL A 303 6.04 13.14 17.09
CA VAL A 303 6.64 12.05 17.88
C VAL A 303 5.78 11.71 19.11
N GLU A 304 5.32 12.71 19.84
CA GLU A 304 4.45 12.54 21.02
C GLU A 304 3.09 11.96 20.64
N GLN A 305 2.52 12.40 19.51
CA GLN A 305 1.27 11.84 18.96
C GLN A 305 1.42 10.36 18.60
N LEU A 306 2.51 9.99 17.91
CA LEU A 306 2.80 8.61 17.53
C LEU A 306 3.01 7.72 18.76
N ARG A 307 3.78 8.20 19.75
CA ARG A 307 3.96 7.49 21.04
C ARG A 307 2.61 7.24 21.71
N SER A 308 1.78 8.28 21.82
CA SER A 308 0.47 8.19 22.46
C SER A 308 -0.48 7.26 21.70
N PHE A 309 -0.42 7.28 20.37
CA PHE A 309 -1.19 6.39 19.51
C PHE A 309 -0.81 4.93 19.72
N TRP A 310 0.48 4.59 19.68
CA TRP A 310 0.92 3.19 19.84
C TRP A 310 0.65 2.66 21.25
N GLU A 311 0.78 3.47 22.29
CA GLU A 311 0.40 3.09 23.65
C GLU A 311 -1.11 2.88 23.79
N SER A 312 -1.93 3.74 23.18
CA SER A 312 -3.38 3.59 23.18
C SER A 312 -3.80 2.34 22.40
N TYR A 313 -3.19 2.11 21.24
CA TYR A 313 -3.42 0.93 20.39
C TYR A 313 -3.06 -0.36 21.13
N LYS A 314 -1.90 -0.40 21.81
CA LYS A 314 -1.51 -1.51 22.69
C LYS A 314 -2.54 -1.74 23.79
N THR A 315 -2.95 -0.67 24.49
CA THR A 315 -3.91 -0.76 25.59
C THR A 315 -5.24 -1.34 25.12
N GLU A 316 -5.75 -0.85 23.98
CA GLU A 316 -6.99 -1.36 23.37
C GLU A 316 -6.86 -2.84 22.98
N LEU A 317 -5.74 -3.26 22.40
CA LEU A 317 -5.49 -4.67 22.07
C LEU A 317 -5.53 -5.57 23.31
N VAL A 318 -4.87 -5.16 24.39
CA VAL A 318 -4.84 -5.93 25.65
C VAL A 318 -6.25 -6.02 26.24
N GLN A 319 -6.98 -4.91 26.31
CA GLN A 319 -8.35 -4.87 26.81
C GLN A 319 -9.30 -5.71 25.95
N ASN A 320 -9.18 -5.65 24.63
CA ASN A 320 -9.98 -6.46 23.71
C ASN A 320 -9.68 -7.95 23.87
N LYS A 321 -8.42 -8.33 24.10
CA LYS A 321 -8.02 -9.71 24.40
C LYS A 321 -8.60 -10.19 25.74
N GLU A 322 -8.55 -9.38 26.79
CA GLU A 322 -9.14 -9.72 28.09
C GLU A 322 -10.66 -9.86 28.01
N LYS A 323 -11.33 -8.90 27.36
CA LYS A 323 -12.78 -8.93 27.12
C LYS A 323 -13.18 -10.17 26.33
N TRP A 324 -12.42 -10.55 25.31
CA TRP A 324 -12.66 -11.78 24.56
C TRP A 324 -12.59 -13.03 25.44
N VAL A 325 -11.60 -13.16 26.31
CA VAL A 325 -11.49 -14.33 27.20
C VAL A 325 -12.75 -14.47 28.06
N GLN A 326 -13.29 -13.35 28.55
CA GLN A 326 -14.55 -13.32 29.29
C GLN A 326 -15.75 -13.68 28.39
N ASP A 327 -15.88 -13.02 27.23
CA ASP A 327 -16.98 -13.22 26.28
C ASP A 327 -16.99 -14.66 25.71
N LYS A 328 -15.82 -15.24 25.44
CA LYS A 328 -15.63 -16.64 25.01
C LYS A 328 -16.14 -17.62 26.06
N THR A 329 -15.81 -17.39 27.32
CA THR A 329 -16.28 -18.26 28.42
C THR A 329 -17.80 -18.23 28.51
N GLN A 330 -18.39 -17.03 28.45
CA GLN A 330 -19.85 -16.87 28.43
C GLN A 330 -20.50 -17.50 27.20
N LEU A 331 -19.84 -17.43 26.04
CA LEU A 331 -20.31 -18.06 24.81
C LEU A 331 -20.30 -19.58 24.92
N GLN A 332 -19.22 -20.17 25.41
CA GLN A 332 -19.12 -21.62 25.60
C GLN A 332 -20.21 -22.13 26.54
N GLU A 333 -20.52 -21.38 27.61
CA GLU A 333 -21.66 -21.70 28.49
C GLU A 333 -23.01 -21.60 27.76
N LYS A 334 -23.21 -20.58 26.93
CA LYS A 334 -24.46 -20.41 26.15
C LYS A 334 -24.64 -21.51 25.11
N ILE A 335 -23.57 -21.91 24.41
CA ILE A 335 -23.59 -23.02 23.44
C ILE A 335 -23.89 -24.34 24.15
N ALA A 336 -23.23 -24.62 25.29
CA ALA A 336 -23.50 -25.82 26.07
C ALA A 336 -24.97 -25.89 26.50
N LYS A 337 -25.52 -24.79 27.04
CA LYS A 337 -26.95 -24.71 27.39
C LYS A 337 -27.89 -24.87 26.20
N ALA A 338 -27.50 -24.39 25.01
CA ALA A 338 -28.29 -24.55 23.79
C ALA A 338 -28.28 -26.01 23.31
N HIS A 339 -27.12 -26.69 23.33
CA HIS A 339 -27.03 -28.13 23.06
C HIS A 339 -27.84 -28.95 24.07
N ASP A 340 -27.69 -28.69 25.38
CA ASP A 340 -28.47 -29.36 26.43
C ASP A 340 -29.99 -29.18 26.20
N ALA A 341 -30.42 -28.00 25.75
CA ALA A 341 -31.82 -27.72 25.45
C ALA A 341 -32.33 -28.42 24.18
N LEU A 342 -31.48 -28.57 23.16
CA LEU A 342 -31.76 -29.33 21.95
C LEU A 342 -31.88 -30.84 22.26
N ASP A 343 -30.98 -31.37 23.07
CA ASP A 343 -30.96 -32.78 23.47
C ASP A 343 -32.11 -33.12 24.44
N ALA A 344 -32.50 -32.18 25.31
CA ALA A 344 -33.56 -32.38 26.29
C ALA A 344 -34.98 -32.31 25.70
N SER A 345 -35.18 -31.87 24.45
CA SER A 345 -36.52 -31.77 23.85
C SER A 345 -36.54 -31.63 22.33
N ALA A 346 -37.24 -32.56 21.67
CA ALA A 346 -37.78 -32.43 20.31
C ALA A 346 -38.85 -31.31 20.15
N ALA A 347 -38.91 -30.32 21.04
CA ALA A 347 -39.93 -29.26 21.07
C ALA A 347 -39.54 -28.03 21.94
N ALA A 348 -38.27 -27.65 22.04
CA ALA A 348 -37.86 -26.49 22.85
C ALA A 348 -38.13 -25.14 22.17
N ASN A 349 -39.18 -24.45 22.62
CA ASN A 349 -39.51 -23.02 22.45
C ASN A 349 -38.58 -22.19 21.53
N SER A 350 -39.08 -21.85 20.32
CA SER A 350 -38.35 -21.10 19.28
C SER A 350 -37.74 -19.78 19.77
N GLU A 351 -38.33 -19.13 20.77
CA GLU A 351 -37.85 -17.87 21.35
C GLU A 351 -36.48 -18.01 22.06
N ALA A 352 -36.26 -19.12 22.77
CA ALA A 352 -35.00 -19.36 23.48
C ALA A 352 -33.86 -19.67 22.49
N LEU A 353 -34.16 -20.48 21.46
CA LEU A 353 -33.25 -20.76 20.36
C LEU A 353 -32.88 -19.48 19.60
N ARG A 354 -33.87 -18.62 19.30
CA ARG A 354 -33.66 -17.36 18.58
C ARG A 354 -32.82 -16.36 19.37
N LYS A 355 -32.99 -16.27 20.70
CA LYS A 355 -32.15 -15.43 21.57
C LYS A 355 -30.72 -15.97 21.66
N ALA A 356 -30.54 -17.28 21.71
CA ALA A 356 -29.22 -17.90 21.67
C ALA A 356 -28.51 -17.64 20.33
N LEU A 357 -29.23 -17.76 19.21
CA LEU A 357 -28.72 -17.49 17.86
C LEU A 357 -28.28 -16.03 17.71
N GLN A 358 -29.12 -15.06 18.11
CA GLN A 358 -28.79 -13.64 18.03
C GLN A 358 -27.54 -13.30 18.87
N ALA A 359 -27.45 -13.81 20.11
CA ALA A 359 -26.30 -13.56 20.96
C ALA A 359 -24.99 -14.13 20.38
N ALA A 360 -25.06 -15.27 19.69
CA ALA A 360 -23.92 -15.86 18.99
C ALA A 360 -23.53 -15.06 17.72
N GLN A 361 -24.50 -14.53 16.97
CA GLN A 361 -24.27 -13.65 15.83
C GLN A 361 -23.60 -12.33 16.23
N ASP A 362 -24.11 -11.66 17.28
CA ASP A 362 -23.55 -10.40 17.80
C ASP A 362 -22.09 -10.57 18.26
N LEU A 363 -21.78 -11.72 18.87
CA LEU A 363 -20.43 -12.02 19.31
C LEU A 363 -19.49 -12.34 18.14
N ASN A 364 -19.96 -13.08 17.13
CA ASN A 364 -19.14 -13.36 15.94
C ASN A 364 -18.70 -12.07 15.22
N ALA A 365 -19.54 -11.03 15.24
CA ALA A 365 -19.21 -9.71 14.75
C ALA A 365 -18.10 -9.01 15.56
N THR A 366 -18.03 -9.26 16.87
CA THR A 366 -17.06 -8.65 17.79
C THR A 366 -15.65 -9.26 17.66
N ILE A 367 -15.54 -10.54 17.26
CA ILE A 367 -14.25 -11.26 17.12
C ILE A 367 -13.28 -10.59 16.11
N PHE A 368 -13.79 -9.80 15.16
CA PHE A 368 -12.95 -9.11 14.17
C PHE A 368 -12.08 -7.99 14.76
N THR A 369 -12.36 -7.52 15.99
CA THR A 369 -11.64 -6.39 16.60
C THR A 369 -10.56 -6.81 17.60
N MET A 370 -10.31 -8.12 17.78
CA MET A 370 -9.68 -8.63 19.00
C MET A 370 -8.20 -9.09 18.90
N GLY A 371 -7.53 -9.03 17.74
CA GLY A 371 -6.08 -9.36 17.59
C GLY A 371 -5.73 -10.80 17.06
N PRO A 372 -4.46 -11.21 17.01
CA PRO A 372 -4.00 -12.28 16.10
C PRO A 372 -3.90 -13.72 16.67
N ASP A 373 -4.47 -14.08 17.82
CA ASP A 373 -4.21 -15.43 18.38
C ASP A 373 -4.93 -16.53 17.56
N ASP A 374 -4.17 -17.41 16.92
CA ASP A 374 -4.66 -18.49 16.02
C ASP A 374 -5.66 -19.45 16.70
N ALA A 375 -5.56 -19.57 18.03
CA ALA A 375 -6.53 -20.31 18.85
C ALA A 375 -7.94 -19.71 18.83
N TRP A 376 -8.17 -18.61 18.11
CA TRP A 376 -9.48 -17.98 17.97
C TRP A 376 -10.18 -18.40 16.68
N ASP A 377 -9.44 -18.75 15.63
CA ASP A 377 -10.03 -19.11 14.34
C ASP A 377 -10.70 -20.49 14.40
N ALA A 378 -10.11 -21.47 15.10
CA ALA A 378 -10.72 -22.79 15.30
C ALA A 378 -12.02 -22.71 16.12
N GLU A 379 -12.04 -21.91 17.18
CA GLU A 379 -13.24 -21.69 17.99
C GLU A 379 -14.30 -20.89 17.24
N ARG A 380 -13.89 -19.99 16.35
CA ARG A 380 -14.78 -19.27 15.46
C ARG A 380 -15.38 -20.18 14.40
N GLU A 381 -14.61 -21.11 13.85
CA GLU A 381 -15.09 -22.12 12.91
C GLU A 381 -16.09 -23.06 13.60
N ARG A 382 -15.82 -23.48 14.83
CA ARG A 382 -16.79 -24.23 15.66
C ARG A 382 -18.06 -23.42 15.93
N LEU A 383 -17.94 -22.13 16.22
CA LEU A 383 -19.08 -21.24 16.42
C LEU A 383 -19.90 -21.10 15.12
N SER A 384 -19.23 -20.89 13.98
CA SER A 384 -19.88 -20.78 12.68
C SER A 384 -20.61 -22.07 12.31
N THR A 385 -19.99 -23.22 12.57
CA THR A 385 -20.60 -24.55 12.35
C THR A 385 -21.83 -24.73 13.26
N ALA A 386 -21.71 -24.42 14.56
CA ALA A 386 -22.83 -24.49 15.49
C ALA A 386 -23.98 -23.54 15.11
N LEU A 387 -23.66 -22.33 14.64
CA LEU A 387 -24.65 -21.39 14.12
C LEU A 387 -25.38 -21.94 12.89
N GLU A 388 -24.67 -22.56 11.95
CA GLU A 388 -25.28 -23.20 10.77
C GLU A 388 -26.18 -24.38 11.15
N GLU A 389 -25.78 -25.19 12.12
CA GLU A 389 -26.59 -26.32 12.62
C GLU A 389 -27.86 -25.82 13.33
N MET A 390 -27.72 -24.78 14.16
CA MET A 390 -28.85 -24.14 14.84
C MET A 390 -29.81 -23.44 13.87
N ASP A 391 -29.30 -22.78 12.83
CA ASP A 391 -30.10 -22.12 11.80
C ASP A 391 -30.93 -23.15 11.01
N LYS A 392 -30.29 -24.27 10.60
CA LYS A 392 -30.98 -25.42 9.98
C LYS A 392 -32.05 -26.01 10.90
N ALA A 393 -31.77 -26.17 12.19
CA ALA A 393 -32.75 -26.69 13.16
C ALA A 393 -33.90 -25.73 13.43
N SER A 394 -33.68 -24.41 13.27
CA SER A 394 -34.70 -23.37 13.47
C SER A 394 -35.64 -23.18 12.26
N THR A 395 -35.27 -23.74 11.09
CA THR A 395 -36.05 -23.63 9.86
C THR A 395 -37.09 -24.78 9.79
N PRO A 396 -38.41 -24.51 9.68
CA PRO A 396 -39.42 -25.57 9.64
C PRO A 396 -39.29 -26.44 8.38
N PRO A 397 -39.69 -27.74 8.41
CA PRO A 397 -39.50 -28.65 7.27
C PRO A 397 -40.25 -28.32 5.96
N ASN A 398 -41.02 -27.23 5.88
CA ASN A 398 -41.93 -26.93 4.76
C ASN A 398 -41.84 -25.47 4.26
N ALA A 399 -40.64 -24.98 3.97
CA ALA A 399 -40.45 -23.74 3.22
C ALA A 399 -39.41 -23.96 2.10
N ALA A 400 -39.80 -24.75 1.10
CA ALA A 400 -39.16 -24.86 -0.20
C ALA A 400 -40.19 -24.54 -1.29
#